data_AF-A0A532D671-F1
#
_entry.id   AF-A0A532D671-F1
#
_cell.length_a   1.000
_cell.length_b   1.000
_cell.length_c   1.000
_cell.angle_alpha   90.00
_cell.angle_beta   90.00
_cell.angle_gamma   90.00
#
_symmetry.space_group_name_H-M   'P 1'
#
loop_
_entity.id
_entity.type
_entity.pdbx_description
1 polymer ?
#
loop_
_entity_poly.entity_id
_entity_poly.type
_entity_poly.pdbx_seq_one_letter_code
_entity_poly.pdbx_strand_id
1 'polypeptide(L)'
;MQTLTMPIYPGRRYRALNAVIQFQTVGIATWRDWVTKVVDVLGGRASTYDRPIISALQSAIEKVQRAAKDLGGDAVIDLRISVVAVSSKGLGMTQLLVTGTAIVFEPEQPFRNSAVGATAASHEESRPNAASRLPGVGVPDGFSRDPDVPQLGSYSSAESIIR
;
A
#
# COMPACT_ATOMS: atom_id res chain seq x y z
N MET A 1 -15.80 -1.15 7.84
CA MET A 1 -14.71 -0.32 7.28
C MET A 1 -13.42 -0.92 7.80
N GLN A 2 -12.46 -1.17 6.93
CA GLN A 2 -11.22 -1.85 7.34
C GLN A 2 -10.28 -0.86 8.04
N THR A 3 -9.57 -1.33 9.07
CA THR A 3 -8.60 -0.53 9.81
C THR A 3 -7.31 -1.33 9.91
N LEU A 4 -6.19 -0.71 9.53
CA LEU A 4 -4.88 -1.34 9.50
C LEU A 4 -3.91 -0.55 10.40
N THR A 5 -3.07 -1.26 11.13
CA THR A 5 -1.94 -0.68 11.87
C THR A 5 -0.75 -0.41 10.97
N MET A 6 -0.71 -1.03 9.79
CA MET A 6 0.30 -0.77 8.78
C MET A 6 0.10 0.60 8.13
N PRO A 7 1.18 1.30 7.75
CA PRO A 7 1.09 2.61 7.11
C PRO A 7 0.68 2.54 5.63
N ILE A 8 0.64 1.34 5.04
CA ILE A 8 0.32 1.16 3.61
C ILE A 8 -0.76 0.10 3.46
N TYR A 9 -1.75 0.37 2.60
CA TYR A 9 -2.77 -0.61 2.21
C TYR A 9 -2.26 -1.46 1.03
N PRO A 10 -2.17 -2.79 1.15
CA PRO A 10 -1.60 -3.64 0.12
C PRO A 10 -2.53 -3.82 -1.09
N GLY A 11 -1.93 -3.87 -2.29
CA GLY A 11 -2.60 -4.34 -3.51
C GLY A 11 -3.64 -3.39 -4.12
N ARG A 12 -3.80 -2.17 -3.60
CA ARG A 12 -4.71 -1.16 -4.17
C ARG A 12 -4.10 0.22 -4.08
N ARG A 13 -4.37 1.05 -5.09
CA ARG A 13 -4.05 2.47 -5.04
C ARG A 13 -5.12 3.22 -4.25
N TYR A 14 -4.71 4.21 -3.50
CA TYR A 14 -5.58 5.02 -2.65
C TYR A 14 -5.03 6.43 -2.50
N ARG A 15 -5.90 7.35 -2.12
CA ARG A 15 -5.56 8.73 -1.74
C ARG A 15 -5.83 8.92 -0.26
N ALA A 16 -4.88 9.55 0.44
CA ALA A 16 -5.10 10.00 1.81
C ALA A 16 -6.07 11.19 1.83
N LEU A 17 -7.06 11.12 2.71
CA LEU A 17 -7.99 12.21 3.00
C LEU A 17 -7.38 13.08 4.10
N ASN A 18 -7.80 12.86 5.34
CA ASN A 18 -7.32 13.56 6.53
C ASN A 18 -6.98 12.57 7.65
N ALA A 19 -6.19 13.03 8.62
CA ALA A 19 -6.00 12.31 9.87
C ALA A 19 -7.30 12.25 10.67
N VAL A 20 -7.55 11.10 11.28
CA VAL A 20 -8.67 10.85 12.20
C VAL A 20 -8.11 10.62 13.60
N ILE A 21 -8.59 11.39 14.55
CA ILE A 21 -8.09 11.41 15.93
C ILE A 21 -9.28 11.28 16.87
N GLN A 22 -9.18 10.38 17.84
CA GLN A 22 -10.20 10.17 18.85
C GLN A 22 -9.57 10.01 20.23
N PHE A 23 -10.24 10.58 21.24
CA PHE A 23 -9.86 10.50 22.63
C PHE A 23 -10.93 9.74 23.42
N GLN A 24 -10.49 8.85 24.31
CA GLN A 24 -11.37 8.14 25.21
C GLN A 24 -10.78 8.11 26.62
N THR A 25 -11.52 8.57 27.61
CA THR A 25 -11.06 8.57 29.00
C THR A 25 -11.59 7.34 29.72
N VAL A 26 -10.73 6.64 30.44
CA VAL A 26 -11.04 5.50 31.31
C VAL A 26 -10.68 5.90 32.74
N GLY A 27 -11.66 5.86 33.64
CA GLY A 27 -11.53 6.33 35.02
C GLY A 27 -10.90 5.34 36.00
N ILE A 28 -10.40 5.84 37.12
CA ILE A 28 -9.76 5.07 38.20
C ILE A 28 -10.63 4.00 38.81
N ALA A 29 -11.94 4.21 38.91
CA ALA A 29 -12.80 3.21 39.55
C ALA A 29 -12.64 1.83 38.88
N THR A 30 -12.36 1.81 37.58
CA THR A 30 -12.04 0.59 36.81
C THR A 30 -10.61 0.12 37.00
N TRP A 31 -9.64 1.03 37.16
CA TRP A 31 -8.22 0.70 37.35
C TRP A 31 -7.89 0.21 38.76
N ARG A 32 -8.45 0.86 39.80
CA ARG A 32 -8.20 0.51 41.20
C ARG A 32 -8.83 -0.84 41.57
N ASP A 33 -10.06 -1.10 41.13
CA ASP A 33 -10.74 -2.38 41.34
C ASP A 33 -10.07 -3.53 40.56
N TRP A 34 -9.33 -3.20 39.50
CA TRP A 34 -8.54 -4.16 38.75
C TRP A 34 -7.25 -4.54 39.47
N VAL A 35 -6.47 -3.55 39.95
CA VAL A 35 -5.22 -3.81 40.67
C VAL A 35 -5.49 -4.68 41.89
N THR A 36 -6.53 -4.40 42.69
CA THR A 36 -6.89 -5.24 43.86
C THR A 36 -7.35 -6.66 43.50
N LYS A 37 -7.96 -6.87 42.33
CA LYS A 37 -8.39 -8.21 41.87
C LYS A 37 -7.27 -9.03 41.24
N VAL A 38 -6.27 -8.39 40.63
CA VAL A 38 -5.13 -9.09 40.00
C VAL A 38 -4.12 -9.58 41.02
N VAL A 39 -3.95 -8.88 42.16
CA VAL A 39 -3.05 -9.36 43.23
C VAL A 39 -3.50 -10.71 43.79
N ASP A 40 -4.80 -11.00 43.78
CA ASP A 40 -5.37 -12.26 44.28
C ASP A 40 -5.33 -13.42 43.25
N VAL A 41 -5.02 -13.14 41.97
CA VAL A 41 -5.15 -14.10 40.83
C VAL A 41 -3.78 -14.49 40.27
N LEU A 42 -2.76 -14.63 41.11
CA LEU A 42 -1.51 -15.30 40.75
C LEU A 42 -1.67 -16.82 40.95
N GLY A 43 -2.60 -17.43 40.21
CA GLY A 43 -2.99 -18.83 40.38
C GLY A 43 -3.54 -19.48 39.10
N GLY A 44 -2.73 -19.51 38.03
CA GLY A 44 -2.89 -20.55 37.01
C GLY A 44 -4.04 -20.40 35.99
N ARG A 45 -4.22 -19.19 35.43
CA ARG A 45 -4.67 -18.90 34.04
C ARG A 45 -5.04 -17.43 33.99
N ALA A 46 -4.19 -16.61 33.35
CA ALA A 46 -4.34 -15.16 33.19
C ALA A 46 -5.52 -14.76 32.26
N SER A 47 -6.71 -15.34 32.46
CA SER A 47 -7.81 -15.38 31.49
C SER A 47 -8.71 -14.14 31.48
N THR A 48 -8.39 -13.07 32.19
CA THR A 48 -9.20 -11.85 32.09
C THR A 48 -8.34 -10.60 32.10
N TYR A 49 -7.59 -10.39 31.02
CA TYR A 49 -7.13 -9.06 30.63
C TYR A 49 -8.37 -8.21 30.32
N ASP A 50 -8.93 -7.59 31.35
CA ASP A 50 -9.70 -6.36 31.38
C ASP A 50 -10.68 -6.10 30.24
N ARG A 51 -11.81 -6.80 30.31
CA ARG A 51 -13.03 -6.48 29.55
C ARG A 51 -13.34 -4.98 29.45
N PRO A 52 -13.17 -4.15 30.50
CA PRO A 52 -13.45 -2.71 30.41
C PRO A 52 -12.50 -1.95 29.48
N ILE A 53 -11.19 -2.29 29.50
CA ILE A 53 -10.20 -1.63 28.65
C ILE A 53 -10.40 -2.06 27.20
N ILE A 54 -10.64 -3.35 26.97
CA ILE A 54 -10.95 -3.88 25.63
C ILE A 54 -12.22 -3.21 25.08
N SER A 55 -13.26 -3.06 25.91
CA SER A 55 -14.49 -2.37 25.51
C SER A 55 -14.23 -0.89 25.19
N ALA A 56 -13.41 -0.21 26.00
CA ALA A 56 -13.03 1.18 25.73
C ALA A 56 -12.24 1.31 24.41
N LEU A 57 -11.31 0.42 24.14
CA LEU A 57 -10.54 0.38 22.90
C LEU A 57 -11.45 0.14 21.68
N GLN A 58 -12.35 -0.83 21.76
CA GLN A 58 -13.31 -1.11 20.70
C GLN A 58 -14.18 0.11 20.40
N SER A 59 -14.71 0.77 21.44
CA SER A 59 -15.50 1.99 21.29
C SER A 59 -14.71 3.14 20.64
N ALA A 60 -13.44 3.32 21.02
CA ALA A 60 -12.58 4.34 20.42
C ALA A 60 -12.32 4.06 18.94
N ILE A 61 -12.03 2.80 18.58
CA ILE A 61 -11.83 2.38 17.20
C ILE A 61 -13.10 2.61 16.38
N GLU A 62 -14.28 2.25 16.89
CA GLU A 62 -15.54 2.50 16.20
C GLU A 62 -15.80 3.99 15.93
N LYS A 63 -15.39 4.89 16.84
CA LYS A 63 -15.49 6.34 16.64
C LYS A 63 -14.52 6.82 15.55
N VAL A 64 -13.31 6.28 15.51
CA VAL A 64 -12.34 6.55 14.43
C VAL A 64 -12.92 6.09 13.10
N GLN A 65 -13.54 4.91 13.07
CA GLN A 65 -14.15 4.38 11.87
C GLN A 65 -15.34 5.22 11.38
N ARG A 66 -16.18 5.70 12.31
CA ARG A 66 -17.27 6.63 12.00
C ARG A 66 -16.74 7.95 11.44
N ALA A 67 -15.78 8.57 12.12
CA ALA A 67 -15.17 9.82 11.64
C ALA A 67 -14.54 9.68 10.25
N ALA A 68 -13.89 8.54 9.96
CA ALA A 68 -13.35 8.27 8.63
C ALA A 68 -14.45 8.10 7.57
N LYS A 69 -15.56 7.44 7.90
CA LYS A 69 -16.73 7.33 7.00
C LYS A 69 -17.36 8.68 6.72
N ASP A 70 -17.48 9.53 7.74
CA ASP A 70 -18.05 10.87 7.60
C ASP A 70 -17.21 11.76 6.67
N LEU A 71 -15.90 11.48 6.57
CA LEU A 71 -14.99 12.10 5.61
C LEU A 71 -15.08 11.49 4.19
N GLY A 72 -15.86 10.43 3.99
CA GLY A 72 -15.91 9.67 2.74
C GLY A 72 -14.77 8.68 2.55
N GLY A 73 -14.11 8.25 3.63
CA GLY A 73 -13.03 7.26 3.60
C GLY A 73 -13.56 5.82 3.53
N ASP A 74 -12.88 4.99 2.74
CA ASP A 74 -13.15 3.56 2.59
C ASP A 74 -12.43 2.70 3.64
N ALA A 75 -11.28 3.18 4.12
CA ALA A 75 -10.45 2.49 5.11
C ALA A 75 -9.63 3.49 5.95
N VAL A 76 -9.07 2.99 7.06
CA VAL A 76 -8.10 3.73 7.90
C VAL A 76 -6.80 2.96 7.96
N ILE A 77 -5.69 3.64 7.69
CA ILE A 77 -4.32 3.11 7.77
C ILE A 77 -3.55 3.81 8.91
N ASP A 78 -2.40 3.25 9.26
CA ASP A 78 -1.53 3.73 10.33
C ASP A 78 -2.26 3.93 11.67
N LEU A 79 -3.13 2.97 12.04
CA LEU A 79 -3.83 3.03 13.31
C LEU A 79 -2.83 2.88 14.48
N ARG A 80 -2.75 3.90 15.32
CA ARG A 80 -1.93 3.91 16.55
C ARG A 80 -2.81 4.16 17.76
N ILE A 81 -2.45 3.49 18.86
CA ILE A 81 -3.14 3.60 20.13
C ILE A 81 -2.08 3.99 21.16
N SER A 82 -2.32 5.07 21.89
CA SER A 82 -1.46 5.56 22.96
C SER A 82 -2.26 5.67 24.24
N VAL A 83 -1.73 5.12 25.33
CA VAL A 83 -2.35 5.14 26.65
C VAL A 83 -1.54 6.12 27.50
N VAL A 84 -2.18 7.18 27.97
CA VAL A 84 -1.56 8.27 28.72
C VAL A 84 -2.22 8.37 30.08
N ALA A 85 -1.43 8.26 31.15
CA ALA A 85 -1.91 8.51 32.50
C ALA A 85 -2.08 10.02 32.72
N VAL A 86 -3.27 10.44 33.17
CA VAL A 86 -3.60 11.83 33.49
C VAL A 86 -3.92 11.92 34.97
N SER A 87 -3.04 12.55 35.74
CA SER A 87 -3.28 12.80 37.16
C SER A 87 -4.13 14.06 37.31
N SER A 88 -5.35 13.92 37.85
CA SER A 88 -6.20 15.07 38.21
C SER A 88 -6.63 14.95 39.67
N LYS A 89 -6.18 15.88 40.53
CA LYS A 89 -6.63 16.04 41.93
C LYS A 89 -6.68 14.74 42.75
N GLY A 90 -5.65 13.90 42.66
CA GLY A 90 -5.57 12.62 43.40
C GLY A 90 -6.35 11.46 42.77
N LEU A 91 -7.09 11.71 41.69
CA LEU A 91 -7.68 10.71 40.82
C LEU A 91 -6.80 10.63 39.53
N GLY A 92 -5.78 9.76 39.53
CA GLY A 92 -5.09 9.24 38.32
C GLY A 92 -5.94 8.50 37.27
N MET A 93 -6.62 9.25 36.40
CA MET A 93 -7.33 8.72 35.23
C MET A 93 -6.37 8.26 34.13
N THR A 94 -6.85 7.46 33.18
CA THR A 94 -6.08 7.06 31.99
C THR A 94 -6.83 7.47 30.73
N GLN A 95 -6.15 8.18 29.85
CA GLN A 95 -6.67 8.60 28.56
C GLN A 95 -6.09 7.73 27.46
N LEU A 96 -6.95 7.26 26.56
CA LEU A 96 -6.60 6.55 25.35
C LEU A 96 -6.70 7.53 24.18
N LEU A 97 -5.63 7.64 23.42
CA LEU A 97 -5.55 8.36 22.17
C LEU A 97 -5.47 7.35 21.04
N VAL A 98 -6.43 7.40 20.11
CA VAL A 98 -6.43 6.58 18.91
C VAL A 98 -6.32 7.50 17.71
N THR A 99 -5.31 7.27 16.88
CA THR A 99 -5.04 8.06 15.68
C THR A 99 -4.94 7.15 14.47
N GLY A 100 -5.29 7.67 13.30
CA GLY A 100 -5.04 7.02 12.02
C GLY A 100 -5.23 7.98 10.87
N THR A 101 -5.07 7.49 9.64
CA THR A 101 -5.31 8.28 8.42
C THR A 101 -6.44 7.65 7.61
N ALA A 102 -7.48 8.43 7.32
CA ALA A 102 -8.56 7.98 6.45
C ALA A 102 -8.09 7.99 4.98
N ILE A 103 -8.41 6.92 4.24
CA ILE A 103 -8.07 6.78 2.83
C ILE A 103 -9.30 6.45 2.00
N VAL A 104 -9.27 6.87 0.74
CA VAL A 104 -10.28 6.52 -0.29
C VAL A 104 -9.57 5.75 -1.41
N PHE A 105 -10.16 4.65 -1.88
CA PHE A 105 -9.57 3.86 -2.96
C PHE A 105 -9.71 4.58 -4.30
N GLU A 106 -8.65 4.54 -5.08
CA GLU A 106 -8.75 4.97 -6.47
C GLU A 106 -9.53 3.91 -7.25
N PRO A 107 -10.40 4.31 -8.19
CA PRO A 107 -11.07 3.34 -9.06
C PRO A 107 -10.00 2.56 -9.82
N GLU A 108 -10.11 1.24 -9.77
CA GLU A 108 -9.24 0.35 -10.52
C GLU A 108 -9.44 0.67 -12.00
N GLN A 109 -8.42 1.24 -12.64
CA GLN A 109 -8.52 1.49 -14.08
C GLN A 109 -8.63 0.12 -14.75
N PRO A 110 -9.70 -0.16 -15.51
CA PRO A 110 -9.75 -1.38 -16.28
C PRO A 110 -8.49 -1.40 -17.14
N PHE A 111 -7.72 -2.47 -17.04
CA PHE A 111 -6.56 -2.73 -17.89
C PHE A 111 -7.03 -2.61 -19.34
N ARG A 112 -6.86 -1.43 -19.93
CA ARG A 112 -7.03 -1.25 -21.37
C ARG A 112 -5.83 -1.95 -21.96
N ASN A 113 -6.06 -3.13 -22.54
CA ASN A 113 -5.14 -3.79 -23.45
C ASN A 113 -4.70 -2.75 -24.50
N SER A 114 -3.58 -2.10 -24.23
CA SER A 114 -3.00 -1.12 -25.11
C SER A 114 -2.16 -1.91 -26.08
N ALA A 115 -2.82 -2.37 -27.15
CA ALA A 115 -2.25 -2.58 -28.47
C ALA A 115 -0.88 -3.29 -28.53
N VAL A 116 -0.73 -4.44 -27.87
CA VAL A 116 0.20 -5.46 -28.35
C VAL A 116 -0.60 -6.34 -29.33
N GLY A 117 -0.73 -5.89 -30.59
CA GLY A 117 -1.40 -6.69 -31.62
C GLY A 117 -2.31 -5.96 -32.62
N ALA A 118 -2.06 -4.69 -32.94
CA ALA A 118 -2.79 -4.00 -34.02
C ALA A 118 -1.83 -3.32 -35.00
N THR A 119 -0.87 -4.08 -35.54
CA THR A 119 -0.07 -3.68 -36.71
C THR A 119 0.00 -4.79 -37.77
N ALA A 120 -0.95 -5.74 -37.76
CA ALA A 120 -1.05 -6.76 -38.78
C ALA A 120 -2.50 -6.84 -39.30
N ALA A 121 -2.64 -6.60 -40.61
CA ALA A 121 -3.84 -6.80 -41.43
C ALA A 121 -4.94 -5.72 -41.24
N SER A 122 -5.42 -4.97 -42.23
CA SER A 122 -5.34 -5.06 -43.69
C SER A 122 -5.75 -3.69 -44.27
N HIS A 123 -4.91 -3.09 -45.13
CA HIS A 123 -5.37 -2.24 -46.23
C HIS A 123 -4.27 -2.28 -47.30
N GLU A 124 -4.25 -3.40 -48.03
CA GLU A 124 -3.67 -3.52 -49.35
C GLU A 124 -4.57 -2.73 -50.31
N GLU A 125 -4.25 -1.47 -50.56
CA GLU A 125 -4.88 -0.66 -51.61
C GLU A 125 -3.77 0.05 -52.39
N SER A 126 -3.45 -0.56 -53.54
CA SER A 126 -2.70 -0.04 -54.69
C SER A 126 -2.29 1.43 -54.64
N ARG A 127 -0.99 1.67 -54.42
CA ARG A 127 -0.30 2.90 -54.87
C ARG A 127 0.91 2.55 -55.74
N PRO A 128 1.10 3.22 -56.88
CA PRO A 128 2.19 2.92 -57.80
C PRO A 128 3.56 3.24 -57.18
N ASN A 129 4.49 2.33 -57.42
CA ASN A 129 5.93 2.37 -57.12
C ASN A 129 6.55 3.76 -57.35
N ALA A 130 6.96 4.41 -56.25
CA ALA A 130 7.78 5.62 -56.24
C ALA A 130 9.24 5.36 -55.79
N ALA A 131 9.67 4.09 -55.71
CA ALA A 131 11.00 3.67 -55.22
C ALA A 131 11.97 3.26 -56.34
N SER A 132 11.59 3.40 -57.61
CA SER A 132 12.50 3.35 -58.78
C SER A 132 13.44 4.58 -58.88
N ARG A 133 13.62 5.34 -57.80
CA ARG A 133 14.44 6.57 -57.75
C ARG A 133 15.54 6.57 -56.71
N LEU A 134 16.00 5.40 -56.25
CA LEU A 134 17.26 5.34 -55.52
C LEU A 134 18.40 5.23 -56.53
N PRO A 135 19.31 6.22 -56.66
CA PRO A 135 20.55 6.02 -57.40
C PRO A 135 21.30 4.87 -56.72
N GLY A 136 21.73 3.89 -57.51
CA GLY A 136 22.48 2.75 -57.00
C GLY A 136 23.71 3.25 -56.25
N VAL A 137 23.78 2.99 -54.94
CA VAL A 137 25.03 3.10 -54.19
C VAL A 137 25.90 1.95 -54.67
N GLY A 138 26.70 2.23 -55.69
CA GLY A 138 27.71 1.30 -56.19
C GLY A 138 28.72 1.02 -55.08
N VAL A 139 28.95 -0.26 -54.82
CA VAL A 139 30.14 -0.69 -54.07
C VAL A 139 31.34 -0.40 -54.98
N PRO A 140 32.36 0.36 -54.55
CA PRO A 140 33.51 0.64 -55.38
C PRO A 140 34.27 -0.64 -55.72
N ASP A 141 34.69 -0.76 -56.98
CA ASP A 141 35.52 -1.88 -57.45
C ASP A 141 36.84 -1.90 -56.67
N GLY A 142 37.07 -2.99 -55.94
CA GLY A 142 38.26 -3.19 -55.10
C GLY A 142 37.98 -3.78 -53.71
N PHE A 143 36.72 -3.82 -53.25
CA PHE A 143 36.35 -4.53 -52.03
C PHE A 143 36.15 -6.03 -52.30
N SER A 144 37.25 -6.79 -52.23
CA SER A 144 37.21 -8.25 -52.24
C SER A 144 36.40 -8.75 -51.05
N ARG A 145 35.42 -9.63 -51.28
CA ARG A 145 34.72 -10.34 -50.20
C ARG A 145 35.71 -11.32 -49.57
N ASP A 146 36.26 -10.96 -48.43
CA ASP A 146 37.14 -11.81 -47.64
C ASP A 146 36.34 -13.01 -47.11
N PRO A 147 36.71 -14.27 -47.42
CA PRO A 147 35.98 -15.46 -46.99
C PRO A 147 36.04 -15.73 -45.48
N ASP A 148 36.88 -15.01 -44.71
CA ASP A 148 37.11 -15.25 -43.28
C ASP A 148 36.39 -14.28 -42.33
N VAL A 149 35.42 -13.48 -42.80
CA VAL A 149 34.61 -12.63 -41.89
C VAL A 149 33.45 -13.45 -41.31
N PRO A 150 33.44 -13.77 -40.00
CA PRO A 150 32.33 -14.50 -39.40
C PRO A 150 31.10 -13.61 -39.37
N GLN A 151 30.00 -14.09 -39.95
CA GLN A 151 28.69 -13.44 -39.86
C GLN A 151 28.29 -13.37 -38.38
N LEU A 152 28.06 -12.15 -37.88
CA LEU A 152 27.77 -11.91 -36.46
C LEU A 152 26.33 -12.36 -36.12
N GLY A 153 26.15 -13.68 -36.02
CA GLY A 153 24.98 -14.34 -35.48
C GLY A 153 25.33 -15.01 -34.14
N SER A 154 24.55 -14.70 -33.12
CA SER A 154 24.45 -15.36 -31.81
C SER A 154 25.66 -15.35 -30.85
N TYR A 155 25.65 -14.40 -29.92
CA TYR A 155 26.11 -14.55 -28.51
C TYR A 155 25.14 -13.66 -27.70
N SER A 156 24.15 -14.14 -26.94
CA SER A 156 24.12 -15.11 -25.83
C SER A 156 25.07 -14.75 -24.67
N SER A 157 24.43 -14.41 -23.56
CA SER A 157 24.93 -14.32 -22.17
C SER A 157 25.91 -13.20 -21.79
N ALA A 158 25.40 -12.25 -20.99
CA ALA A 158 26.19 -11.47 -20.05
C ALA A 158 25.53 -11.59 -18.66
N GLU A 159 26.02 -12.53 -17.88
CA GLU A 159 25.90 -12.55 -16.41
C GLU A 159 27.26 -12.15 -15.85
N SER A 160 27.33 -11.14 -14.97
CA SER A 160 28.48 -10.81 -14.10
C SER A 160 28.25 -9.47 -13.36
N ILE A 161 27.88 -9.47 -12.08
CA ILE A 161 28.76 -9.21 -10.90
C ILE A 161 29.24 -7.76 -10.76
N ILE A 162 28.78 -7.07 -9.71
CA ILE A 162 29.54 -6.10 -8.86
C ILE A 162 28.93 -6.23 -7.45
N ARG A 163 29.52 -7.04 -6.56
CA ARG A 163 30.55 -6.77 -5.53
C ARG A 163 30.01 -6.12 -4.25
#